data_AF-A0AA87ALU1-F1
#
_entry.id   AF-A0AA87ALU1-F1
#
_cell.length_a   1.000
_cell.length_b   1.000
_cell.length_c   1.000
_cell.angle_alpha   90.00
_cell.angle_beta   90.00
_cell.angle_gamma   90.00
#
_symmetry.space_group_name_H-M   'P 1'
#
loop_
_entity.id
_entity.type
_entity.pdbx_description
1 polymer ?
#
loop_
_entity_poly.entity_id
_entity_poly.type
_entity_poly.pdbx_seq_one_letter_code
_entity_poly.pdbx_strand_id
1 'polypeptide(L)'
;MKKDYITITGMKHFFGTTVFRVGDVISCEKEFDNDFDEEAIKVMMKTFGKVGYIANSSGTVAKGTKSAGRIYDKVGDKFFVRVCFVTGGSVIAEVVNRDVKIFKSNRKIRK
;
A
#
# COMPACT_ATOMS: atom_id res chain seq x y z
N MET A 1 -8.91 -18.95 -4.71
CA MET A 1 -8.21 -17.81 -5.37
C MET A 1 -6.78 -17.74 -4.84
N LYS A 2 -5.81 -17.42 -5.70
CA LYS A 2 -4.41 -17.24 -5.29
C LYS A 2 -4.28 -15.92 -4.53
N LYS A 3 -3.75 -15.97 -3.30
CA LYS A 3 -3.50 -14.78 -2.50
C LYS A 3 -2.32 -14.01 -3.07
N ASP A 4 -2.43 -12.68 -3.06
CA ASP A 4 -1.34 -11.80 -3.48
C ASP A 4 -0.76 -11.12 -2.25
N TYR A 5 0.55 -11.27 -2.08
CA TYR A 5 1.31 -10.63 -1.02
C TYR A 5 2.21 -9.56 -1.62
N ILE A 6 2.42 -8.48 -0.88
CA ILE A 6 3.31 -7.37 -1.23
C ILE A 6 4.31 -7.14 -0.09
N THR A 7 5.42 -6.49 -0.43
CA THR A 7 6.37 -5.97 0.57
C THR A 7 6.26 -4.47 0.63
N ILE A 8 6.16 -3.93 1.85
CA ILE A 8 6.16 -2.50 2.15
C ILE A 8 7.54 -2.12 2.69
N THR A 9 8.11 -1.05 2.13
CA THR A 9 9.44 -0.52 2.43
C THR A 9 9.39 1.02 2.55
N GLY A 10 10.56 1.65 2.78
CA GLY A 10 10.66 3.10 2.91
C GLY A 10 10.16 3.68 4.23
N MET A 11 9.71 2.84 5.19
CA MET A 11 9.11 3.30 6.45
C MET A 11 10.06 4.11 7.33
N LYS A 12 11.39 3.97 7.16
CA LYS A 12 12.41 4.75 7.88
C LYS A 12 12.33 6.25 7.61
N HIS A 13 11.78 6.66 6.46
CA HIS A 13 11.56 8.08 6.14
C HIS A 13 10.28 8.65 6.79
N PHE A 14 9.55 7.82 7.53
CA PHE A 14 8.28 8.16 8.17
C PHE A 14 8.36 7.82 9.66
N PHE A 15 7.51 6.89 10.14
CA PHE A 15 7.40 6.51 11.55
C PHE A 15 8.07 5.16 11.87
N GLY A 16 8.82 4.59 10.91
CA GLY A 16 9.40 3.26 11.05
C GLY A 16 8.35 2.14 11.01
N THR A 17 8.73 0.96 11.50
CA THR A 17 7.86 -0.23 11.52
C THR A 17 6.91 -0.28 12.72
N THR A 18 7.09 0.61 13.70
CA THR A 18 6.36 0.61 14.99
C THR A 18 4.87 0.95 14.84
N VAL A 19 4.49 1.66 13.77
CA VAL A 19 3.10 2.01 13.50
C VAL A 19 2.29 0.85 12.92
N PHE A 20 2.94 -0.20 12.41
CA PHE A 20 2.29 -1.35 11.82
C PHE A 20 2.01 -2.41 12.87
N ARG A 21 0.78 -2.94 12.92
CA ARG A 21 0.44 -4.11 13.72
C ARG A 21 -0.07 -5.23 12.82
N VAL A 22 0.32 -6.45 13.14
CA VAL A 22 -0.20 -7.64 12.42
C VAL A 22 -1.72 -7.68 12.58
N GLY A 23 -2.42 -7.88 11.46
CA GLY A 23 -3.88 -7.83 11.38
C GLY A 23 -4.46 -6.49 10.93
N ASP A 24 -3.69 -5.39 10.98
CA ASP A 24 -4.17 -4.08 10.54
C ASP A 24 -4.54 -4.11 9.05
N VAL A 25 -5.65 -3.47 8.72
CA VAL A 25 -6.05 -3.21 7.33
C VAL A 25 -5.73 -1.76 7.01
N ILE A 26 -4.85 -1.55 6.03
CA ILE A 26 -4.34 -0.24 5.63
C ILE A 26 -4.58 -0.02 4.14
N SER A 27 -4.67 1.24 3.75
CA SER A 27 -4.90 1.62 2.36
C SER A 27 -3.60 1.78 1.58
N CYS A 28 -3.65 1.42 0.31
CA CYS A 28 -2.61 1.69 -0.67
C CYS A 28 -3.22 2.53 -1.80
N GLU A 29 -2.46 3.49 -2.30
CA GLU A 29 -2.91 4.42 -3.35
C GLU A 29 -1.82 4.54 -4.41
N LYS A 30 -2.18 4.51 -5.69
CA LYS A 30 -1.27 4.83 -6.79
C LYS A 30 -0.86 6.30 -6.69
N GLU A 31 0.42 6.60 -6.91
CA GLU A 31 0.96 7.95 -6.91
C GLU A 31 1.32 8.35 -8.34
N PHE A 32 0.30 8.81 -9.09
CA PHE A 32 0.42 9.11 -10.53
C PHE A 32 1.38 10.27 -10.84
N ASP A 33 1.52 11.22 -9.92
CA ASP A 33 2.36 12.41 -10.07
C ASP A 33 3.77 12.20 -9.46
N ASN A 34 4.27 10.95 -9.42
CA ASN A 34 5.58 10.65 -8.85
C ASN A 34 6.69 10.81 -9.89
N ASP A 35 7.60 11.76 -9.65
CA ASP A 35 8.67 12.15 -10.61
C ASP A 35 9.71 11.06 -10.92
N PHE A 36 9.74 9.97 -10.15
CA PHE A 36 10.81 8.96 -10.22
C PHE A 36 10.36 7.58 -10.72
N ASP A 37 9.10 7.22 -10.49
CA ASP A 37 8.56 5.88 -10.69
C ASP A 37 7.06 5.98 -10.97
N GLU A 38 6.67 5.74 -12.22
CA GLU A 38 5.28 5.80 -12.70
C GLU A 38 4.41 4.68 -12.07
N GLU A 39 5.04 3.64 -11.54
CA GLU A 39 4.38 2.51 -10.88
C GLU A 39 4.36 2.67 -9.35
N ALA A 40 4.70 3.85 -8.83
CA ALA A 40 4.74 4.10 -7.39
C ALA A 40 3.37 3.89 -6.74
N ILE A 41 3.35 3.10 -5.66
CA ILE A 41 2.18 2.90 -4.82
C ILE A 41 2.55 3.25 -3.38
N LYS A 42 1.95 4.33 -2.86
CA LYS A 42 2.11 4.78 -1.48
C LYS A 42 1.22 3.98 -0.55
N VAL A 43 1.70 3.76 0.67
CA VAL A 43 0.97 3.13 1.76
C VAL A 43 0.49 4.21 2.73
N MET A 44 -0.81 4.20 2.99
CA MET A 44 -1.52 5.24 3.73
C MET A 44 -2.23 4.65 4.96
N MET A 45 -2.03 5.27 6.12
CA MET A 45 -2.79 5.03 7.35
C MET A 45 -3.66 6.25 7.68
N LYS A 46 -4.89 6.03 8.14
CA LYS A 46 -5.86 7.11 8.41
C LYS A 46 -5.32 8.16 9.40
N THR A 47 -4.58 7.72 10.41
CA THR A 47 -4.07 8.59 11.48
C THR A 47 -2.74 9.24 11.14
N PHE A 48 -1.88 8.55 10.37
CA PHE A 48 -0.48 8.95 10.16
C PHE A 48 -0.20 9.47 8.75
N GLY A 49 -1.14 9.36 7.82
CA GLY A 49 -0.92 9.69 6.42
C GLY A 49 -0.02 8.66 5.74
N LYS A 50 0.95 9.12 4.94
CA LYS A 50 1.90 8.27 4.21
C LYS A 50 2.88 7.63 5.18
N VAL A 51 2.98 6.31 5.16
CA VAL A 51 3.82 5.52 6.09
C VAL A 51 4.86 4.65 5.39
N GLY A 52 4.83 4.58 4.06
CA GLY A 52 5.77 3.80 3.27
C GLY A 52 5.33 3.64 1.83
N TYR A 53 6.01 2.74 1.12
CA TYR A 53 5.77 2.42 -0.29
C TYR A 53 5.78 0.92 -0.51
N ILE A 54 5.07 0.46 -1.54
CA ILE A 54 5.25 -0.91 -2.03
C ILE A 54 6.63 -1.02 -2.68
N ALA A 55 7.39 -2.04 -2.29
CA ALA A 55 8.70 -2.33 -2.84
C ALA A 55 8.61 -2.56 -4.37
N ASN A 56 9.43 -1.86 -5.14
CA ASN A 56 9.47 -2.04 -6.60
C ASN A 56 10.69 -2.85 -7.08
N SER A 57 11.84 -2.73 -6.40
CA SER A 57 13.09 -3.37 -6.82
C SER A 57 13.28 -4.80 -6.25
N SER A 58 13.95 -5.66 -7.01
CA SER A 58 14.24 -7.05 -6.60
C SER A 58 15.00 -7.16 -5.28
N GLY A 59 15.82 -6.16 -4.93
CA GLY A 59 16.55 -6.11 -3.66
C GLY A 59 15.71 -5.71 -2.45
N THR A 60 14.51 -5.16 -2.67
CA THR A 60 13.62 -4.70 -1.59
C THR A 60 12.37 -5.58 -1.42
N VAL A 61 12.01 -6.32 -2.46
CA VAL A 61 10.88 -7.26 -2.47
C VAL A 61 11.25 -8.54 -1.73
N ALA A 62 10.50 -8.88 -0.68
CA ALA A 62 10.66 -10.16 0.00
C ALA A 62 10.26 -11.32 -0.92
N LYS A 63 11.04 -12.42 -0.89
CA LYS A 63 10.75 -13.63 -1.68
C LYS A 63 9.32 -14.12 -1.41
N GLY A 64 8.60 -14.46 -2.49
CA GLY A 64 7.21 -14.89 -2.42
C GLY A 64 6.18 -13.77 -2.42
N THR A 65 6.60 -12.50 -2.44
CA THR A 65 5.73 -11.33 -2.60
C THR A 65 5.85 -10.72 -4.00
N LYS A 66 4.95 -9.81 -4.35
CA LYS A 66 4.91 -9.07 -5.60
C LYS A 66 5.43 -7.65 -5.39
N SER A 67 6.15 -7.14 -6.39
CA SER A 67 6.54 -5.74 -6.47
C SER A 67 5.36 -4.83 -6.82
N ALA A 68 5.56 -3.51 -6.71
CA ALA A 68 4.61 -2.50 -7.16
C ALA A 68 4.21 -2.72 -8.62
N GLY A 69 5.16 -2.78 -9.56
CA GLY A 69 4.85 -3.06 -10.97
C GLY A 69 4.11 -4.39 -11.20
N ARG A 70 4.42 -5.44 -10.43
CA ARG A 70 3.75 -6.75 -10.58
C ARG A 70 2.30 -6.75 -10.10
N ILE A 71 1.92 -5.83 -9.22
CA ILE A 71 0.56 -5.70 -8.70
C ILE A 71 -0.21 -4.55 -9.34
N TYR A 72 0.47 -3.59 -10.00
CA TYR A 72 -0.10 -2.32 -10.47
C TYR A 72 -1.38 -2.48 -11.31
N ASP A 73 -1.36 -3.34 -12.33
CA ASP A 73 -2.53 -3.58 -13.20
C ASP A 73 -3.61 -4.48 -12.58
N LYS A 74 -3.33 -5.06 -11.42
CA LYS A 74 -4.24 -6.00 -10.73
C LYS A 74 -5.06 -5.34 -9.63
N VAL A 75 -4.77 -4.08 -9.34
CA VAL A 75 -5.42 -3.27 -8.30
C VAL A 75 -5.86 -1.94 -8.90
N GLY A 76 -6.97 -1.41 -8.37
CA GLY A 76 -7.43 -0.06 -8.69
C GLY A 76 -6.54 1.00 -8.07
N ASP A 77 -6.92 2.26 -8.27
CA ASP A 77 -6.17 3.44 -7.82
C ASP A 77 -6.03 3.48 -6.30
N LYS A 78 -7.03 2.93 -5.59
CA LYS A 78 -7.03 2.73 -4.15
C LYS A 78 -7.48 1.31 -3.81
N PHE A 79 -6.73 0.67 -2.94
CA PHE A 79 -6.98 -0.71 -2.51
C PHE A 79 -6.57 -0.91 -1.05
N PHE A 80 -6.96 -2.03 -0.46
CA PHE A 80 -6.65 -2.35 0.93
C PHE A 80 -5.79 -3.61 1.04
N VAL A 81 -4.85 -3.56 1.98
CA VAL A 81 -3.99 -4.67 2.34
C VAL A 81 -4.08 -4.94 3.83
N ARG A 82 -3.93 -6.21 4.22
CA ARG A 82 -3.85 -6.64 5.61
C ARG A 82 -2.41 -6.97 5.96
N VAL A 83 -1.90 -6.37 7.02
CA VAL A 83 -0.55 -6.64 7.54
C VAL A 83 -0.49 -8.08 8.05
N CYS A 84 0.42 -8.87 7.49
CA CYS A 84 0.64 -10.27 7.89
C CYS A 84 1.89 -10.41 8.77
N PHE A 85 2.97 -9.68 8.45
CA PHE A 85 4.22 -9.74 9.18
C PHE A 85 4.89 -8.37 9.23
N VAL A 86 5.48 -8.05 10.38
CA VAL A 86 6.30 -6.86 10.59
C VAL A 86 7.70 -7.35 10.97
N THR A 87 8.71 -6.94 10.20
CA THR A 87 10.12 -7.26 10.45
C THR A 87 10.89 -5.99 10.81
N GLY A 88 12.18 -6.10 11.11
CA GLY A 88 13.02 -4.93 11.39
C GLY A 88 13.20 -3.99 10.19
N GLY A 89 13.04 -4.48 8.95
CA GLY A 89 13.30 -3.70 7.73
C GLY A 89 12.13 -3.59 6.75
N SER A 90 11.12 -4.42 6.88
CA SER A 90 10.01 -4.52 5.91
C SER A 90 8.72 -5.00 6.57
N VAL A 91 7.60 -4.75 5.90
CA VAL A 91 6.28 -5.26 6.29
C VAL A 91 5.71 -6.07 5.14
N ILE A 92 5.21 -7.27 5.41
CA ILE A 92 4.56 -8.12 4.41
C ILE A 92 3.06 -8.03 4.62
N ALA A 93 2.32 -7.74 3.55
CA ALA A 93 0.87 -7.60 3.60
C ALA A 93 0.16 -8.39 2.49
N GLU A 94 -1.02 -8.90 2.80
CA GLU A 94 -1.94 -9.58 1.87
C GLU A 94 -2.88 -8.56 1.24
N VAL A 95 -3.05 -8.58 -0.08
CA VAL A 95 -4.06 -7.75 -0.76
C VAL A 95 -5.44 -8.33 -0.51
N VAL A 96 -6.29 -7.59 0.21
CA VAL A 96 -7.61 -8.07 0.68
C VAL A 96 -8.79 -7.46 -0.08
N ASN A 97 -8.68 -6.22 -0.56
CA ASN A 97 -9.67 -5.59 -1.43
C ASN A 97 -8.94 -4.82 -2.53
N ARG A 98 -9.14 -5.22 -3.78
CA ARG A 98 -8.35 -4.75 -4.94
C ARG A 98 -8.86 -3.48 -5.57
N ASP A 99 -10.12 -3.10 -5.34
CA ASP A 99 -10.69 -1.92 -5.96
C ASP A 99 -11.73 -1.28 -5.04
N VAL A 100 -11.42 -0.07 -4.59
CA VAL A 100 -12.29 0.73 -3.75
C VAL A 100 -12.84 1.86 -4.59
N LYS A 101 -14.06 1.69 -5.10
CA LYS A 101 -14.81 2.77 -5.73
C LYS A 101 -15.08 3.86 -4.70
N ILE A 102 -14.34 4.96 -4.78
CA ILE A 102 -14.63 6.16 -4.01
C ILE A 102 -15.93 6.73 -4.60
N PHE A 103 -17.08 6.44 -3.97
CA PHE A 103 -18.29 7.20 -4.24
C PHE A 103 -18.02 8.65 -3.87
N LYS A 104 -17.81 9.53 -4.86
CA LYS A 104 -17.84 10.98 -4.64
C LYS A 104 -19.23 11.32 -4.11
N SER A 105 -19.35 11.48 -2.80
CA SER A 105 -20.57 11.99 -2.18
C SER A 105 -20.76 13.40 -2.73
N ASN A 106 -21.69 13.56 -3.67
CA ASN A 106 -22.24 14.85 -4.03
C ASN A 106 -22.99 15.40 -2.81
N ARG A 107 -22.27 15.92 -1.81
CA ARG A 107 -22.83 16.87 -0.86
C ARG A 107 -23.09 18.15 -1.64
N LYS A 108 -24.20 18.18 -2.38
CA LYS A 108 -24.89 19.42 -2.71
C LYS A 108 -25.15 20.11 -1.38
N ILE A 109 -24.37 21.14 -1.10
CA ILE A 109 -24.66 22.11 -0.05
C ILE A 109 -26.03 22.68 -0.42
N ARG A 110 -27.08 22.22 0.24
CA ARG A 110 -28.37 22.93 0.25
C ARG A 110 -28.15 24.17 1.11
N LYS A 111 -28.03 25.32 0.45
CA LYS A 111 -28.33 26.61 1.06
C LYS A 111 -29.79 26.65 1.48
#